data_AF-A0A1L9PY36-F1
#
_entry.id   AF-A0A1L9PY36-F1
#
_cell.length_a   1.000
_cell.length_b   1.000
_cell.length_c   1.000
_cell.angle_alpha   90.00
_cell.angle_beta   90.00
_cell.angle_gamma   90.00
#
_symmetry.space_group_name_H-M   'P 1'
#
loop_
_entity.id
_entity.type
_entity.pdbx_description
1 polymer ?
#
loop_
_entity_poly.entity_id
_entity_poly.type
_entity_poly.pdbx_seq_one_letter_code
_entity_poly.pdbx_strand_id
1 'polypeptide(L)'
;MTWSKIESGHFQRPIGENERFIKAVGDRAHSEGREHWSITSYASFRLDETTSKAPGEVVQLLRQAWKRLRFRHPSIASTANDDTLDYLVPTPEELEDWVDDTFTIVQNVQLSVNDVIASLRPSRYVTGHYLVHASQFIIHLAHWRTDGYGAFQLLGAFFEAAVADEKPEYLPWGLETDRLVPTVEEALKNPVDSSPEIHAAAKKYLSTVTLTKGAVGVALQTDLSRAPSGTRSARLRFSRENTDAITQACESNGISILSAVHASTAAATYHFANAESKTKPYTSTMRFSIRPYLPTPYDNAAVAAGIYTGGYMFQVSPSQSWIENARQYHHEYEIGISNDFLSSRRQYARDVLAMMKAAPPPSATPPSEIDISFADAETHVSEIYKGPQRKIEVTEVSVGVETLTRQMYCFVWIFRGCLELSAVYNEAFYTESFVQDVVRVVATVLRRELGLSSN
;
A
#
# COMPACT_ATOMS: atom_id res chain seq x y z
N MET A 1 5.45 3.33 -23.37
CA MET A 1 4.46 4.06 -24.18
C MET A 1 3.91 5.18 -23.32
N THR A 2 3.89 6.41 -23.82
CA THR A 2 3.53 7.62 -23.06
C THR A 2 2.06 7.99 -23.22
N TRP A 3 1.58 8.89 -22.36
CA TRP A 3 0.32 9.59 -22.58
C TRP A 3 0.37 10.38 -23.88
N SER A 4 -0.66 10.25 -24.69
CA SER A 4 -0.87 11.04 -25.91
C SER A 4 -2.26 11.64 -25.89
N LYS A 5 -2.37 12.86 -26.42
CA LYS A 5 -3.67 13.50 -26.64
C LYS A 5 -4.34 12.83 -27.85
N ILE A 6 -5.51 12.23 -27.64
CA ILE A 6 -6.28 11.58 -28.71
C ILE A 6 -7.24 12.60 -29.34
N GLU A 7 -7.89 13.41 -28.49
CA GLU A 7 -8.72 14.53 -28.91
C GLU A 7 -8.71 15.65 -27.85
N SER A 8 -9.49 16.70 -28.05
CA SER A 8 -9.52 17.82 -27.10
C SER A 8 -9.99 17.38 -25.72
N GLY A 9 -9.14 17.56 -24.70
CA GLY A 9 -9.46 17.16 -23.34
C GLY A 9 -9.30 15.66 -23.04
N HIS A 10 -8.96 14.82 -24.03
CA HIS A 10 -8.83 13.38 -23.84
C HIS A 10 -7.40 12.90 -24.10
N PHE A 11 -6.81 12.29 -23.08
CA PHE A 11 -5.48 11.71 -23.10
C PHE A 11 -5.58 10.21 -22.86
N GLN A 12 -4.75 9.45 -23.57
CA GLN A 12 -4.73 8.00 -23.46
C GLN A 12 -3.29 7.50 -23.44
N ARG A 13 -3.05 6.41 -22.73
CA ARG A 13 -1.86 5.58 -22.93
C ARG A 13 -2.21 4.10 -22.83
N PRO A 14 -1.39 3.21 -23.40
CA PRO A 14 -1.48 1.79 -23.09
C PRO A 14 -1.25 1.52 -21.60
N ILE A 15 -1.97 0.55 -21.06
CA ILE A 15 -1.68 0.04 -19.70
C ILE A 15 -0.37 -0.75 -19.73
N GLY A 16 0.54 -0.42 -18.80
CA GLY A 16 1.87 -1.02 -18.70
C GLY A 16 1.82 -2.47 -18.26
N GLU A 17 2.87 -3.24 -18.54
CA GLU A 17 2.88 -4.67 -18.21
C GLU A 17 2.77 -4.95 -16.71
N ASN A 18 3.45 -4.17 -15.87
CA ASN A 18 3.33 -4.27 -14.41
C ASN A 18 1.93 -3.88 -13.92
N GLU A 19 1.32 -2.84 -14.52
CA GLU A 19 -0.05 -2.43 -14.21
C GLU A 19 -1.05 -3.53 -14.60
N ARG A 20 -0.89 -4.16 -15.78
CA ARG A 20 -1.71 -5.30 -16.22
C ARG A 20 -1.60 -6.47 -15.26
N PHE A 21 -0.39 -6.80 -14.83
CA PHE A 21 -0.18 -7.86 -13.85
C PHE A 21 -0.94 -7.56 -12.55
N ILE A 22 -0.75 -6.38 -11.97
CA ILE A 22 -1.36 -6.03 -10.68
C ILE A 22 -2.88 -5.89 -10.79
N LYS A 23 -3.37 -5.30 -11.89
CA LYS A 23 -4.80 -5.24 -12.21
C LYS A 23 -5.40 -6.63 -12.33
N ALA A 24 -4.74 -7.57 -13.01
CA ALA A 24 -5.21 -8.94 -13.12
C ALA A 24 -5.27 -9.68 -11.77
N VAL A 25 -4.47 -9.29 -10.77
CA VAL A 25 -4.62 -9.82 -9.40
C VAL A 25 -5.87 -9.27 -8.74
N GLY A 26 -6.11 -7.96 -8.83
CA GLY A 26 -7.27 -7.31 -8.21
C GLY A 26 -8.61 -7.72 -8.83
N ASP A 27 -8.67 -7.73 -10.17
CA ASP A 27 -9.89 -7.98 -10.94
C ASP A 27 -10.51 -9.37 -10.71
N ARG A 28 -9.72 -10.34 -10.23
CA ARG A 28 -10.18 -11.72 -9.97
C ARG A 28 -11.36 -11.81 -9.02
N ALA A 29 -11.55 -10.83 -8.15
CA ALA A 29 -12.65 -10.81 -7.19
C ALA A 29 -13.76 -9.80 -7.54
N HIS A 30 -13.72 -9.17 -8.71
CA HIS A 30 -14.73 -8.18 -9.09
C HIS A 30 -16.14 -8.79 -9.16
N SER A 31 -16.27 -10.07 -9.52
CA SER A 31 -17.56 -10.79 -9.49
C SER A 31 -18.18 -10.92 -8.09
N GLU A 32 -17.36 -10.81 -7.03
CA GLU A 32 -17.78 -10.78 -5.63
C GLU A 32 -17.97 -9.33 -5.12
N GLY A 33 -17.78 -8.35 -6.01
CA GLY A 33 -17.75 -6.93 -5.69
C GLY A 33 -16.57 -6.56 -4.81
N ARG A 34 -15.40 -7.19 -4.99
CA ARG A 34 -14.17 -6.96 -4.21
C ARG A 34 -12.97 -6.82 -5.13
N GLU A 35 -11.88 -6.23 -4.67
CA GLU A 35 -10.67 -6.05 -5.49
C GLU A 35 -9.44 -6.37 -4.65
N HIS A 36 -8.86 -7.56 -4.89
CA HIS A 36 -7.69 -7.98 -4.12
C HIS A 36 -6.55 -6.97 -4.26
N TRP A 37 -5.88 -6.71 -3.14
CA TRP A 37 -4.78 -5.76 -3.01
C TRP A 37 -5.13 -4.29 -3.23
N SER A 38 -6.39 -3.92 -3.50
CA SER A 38 -6.77 -2.49 -3.52
C SER A 38 -6.27 -1.80 -2.24
N ILE A 39 -5.66 -0.64 -2.42
CA ILE A 39 -4.96 0.06 -1.36
C ILE A 39 -5.95 0.96 -0.64
N THR A 40 -5.82 0.97 0.68
CA THR A 40 -6.50 1.94 1.51
C THR A 40 -5.49 2.63 2.39
N SER A 41 -5.56 3.96 2.44
CA SER A 41 -4.85 4.77 3.43
C SER A 41 -5.82 5.69 4.13
N TYR A 42 -5.56 6.03 5.39
CA TYR A 42 -6.37 7.01 6.09
C TYR A 42 -5.54 7.85 7.04
N ALA A 43 -6.10 8.99 7.42
CA ALA A 43 -5.57 9.84 8.49
C ALA A 43 -6.68 10.29 9.43
N SER A 44 -6.34 10.36 10.72
CA SER A 44 -7.11 11.08 11.74
C SER A 44 -6.53 12.49 11.90
N PHE A 45 -7.35 13.53 11.86
CA PHE A 45 -6.87 14.91 11.88
C PHE A 45 -7.65 15.82 12.82
N ARG A 46 -7.07 16.97 13.14
CA ARG A 46 -7.67 18.05 13.93
C ARG A 46 -7.53 19.37 13.18
N LEU A 47 -8.60 20.15 13.21
CA LEU A 47 -8.59 21.52 12.73
C LEU A 47 -8.20 22.45 13.87
N ASP A 48 -7.38 23.45 13.57
CA ASP A 48 -7.03 24.50 14.52
C ASP A 48 -8.26 25.24 15.06
N GLU A 49 -8.13 25.86 16.23
CA GLU A 49 -9.22 26.60 16.89
C GLU A 49 -9.73 27.79 16.05
N THR A 50 -8.87 28.36 15.22
CA THR A 50 -9.23 29.48 14.32
C THR A 50 -9.99 29.03 13.07
N THR A 51 -9.97 27.74 12.74
CA THR A 51 -10.70 27.18 11.61
C THR A 51 -12.10 26.80 12.04
N SER A 52 -13.13 27.26 11.31
CA SER A 52 -14.51 26.86 11.60
C SER A 52 -14.63 25.34 11.64
N LYS A 53 -15.24 24.84 12.73
CA LYS A 53 -15.48 23.42 12.97
C LYS A 53 -16.92 23.04 12.63
N ALA A 54 -17.68 23.94 11.99
CA ALA A 54 -19.01 23.63 11.51
C ALA A 54 -18.92 22.49 10.48
N PRO A 55 -19.63 21.35 10.66
CA PRO A 55 -19.46 20.17 9.80
C PRO A 55 -19.61 20.46 8.30
N GLY A 56 -20.54 21.37 7.92
CA GLY A 56 -20.73 21.77 6.53
C GLY A 56 -19.51 22.49 5.93
N GLU A 57 -18.84 23.33 6.71
CA GLU A 57 -17.62 24.03 6.27
C GLU A 57 -16.43 23.07 6.12
N VAL A 58 -16.30 22.10 7.02
CA VAL A 58 -15.26 21.06 6.93
C VAL A 58 -15.49 20.16 5.71
N VAL A 59 -16.73 19.75 5.46
CA VAL A 59 -17.08 18.99 4.26
C VAL A 59 -16.71 19.78 3.00
N GLN A 60 -17.08 21.06 2.93
CA GLN A 60 -16.74 21.90 1.79
C GLN A 60 -15.22 22.05 1.62
N LEU A 61 -14.48 22.26 2.72
CA LEU A 61 -13.01 22.32 2.73
C LEU A 61 -12.39 21.08 2.08
N LEU A 62 -12.79 19.89 2.54
CA LEU A 62 -12.23 18.62 2.08
C LEU A 62 -12.64 18.30 0.64
N ARG A 63 -13.86 18.66 0.22
CA ARG A 63 -14.29 18.55 -1.19
C ARG A 63 -13.45 19.44 -2.11
N GLN A 64 -13.12 20.67 -1.68
CA GLN A 64 -12.23 21.54 -2.46
C GLN A 64 -10.80 21.01 -2.48
N ALA A 65 -10.31 20.44 -1.37
CA ALA A 65 -9.03 19.74 -1.33
C ALA A 65 -8.98 18.57 -2.31
N TRP A 66 -10.09 17.81 -2.43
CA TRP A 66 -10.22 16.69 -3.37
C TRP A 66 -10.07 17.13 -4.84
N LYS A 67 -10.67 18.26 -5.23
CA LYS A 67 -10.50 18.85 -6.57
C LYS A 67 -9.06 19.28 -6.85
N ARG A 68 -8.42 19.95 -5.88
CA ARG A 68 -7.00 20.34 -5.98
C ARG A 68 -6.09 19.13 -6.07
N LEU A 69 -6.39 18.06 -5.33
CA LEU A 69 -5.65 16.81 -5.41
C LEU A 69 -5.75 16.23 -6.82
N ARG A 70 -6.94 16.19 -7.44
CA ARG A 70 -7.09 15.78 -8.85
C ARG A 70 -6.27 16.66 -9.79
N PHE A 71 -6.27 17.97 -9.60
CA PHE A 71 -5.43 18.85 -10.42
C PHE A 71 -3.94 18.54 -10.24
N ARG A 72 -3.46 18.32 -9.02
CA ARG A 72 -2.04 18.07 -8.71
C ARG A 72 -1.59 16.67 -9.11
N HIS A 73 -2.46 15.67 -9.01
CA HIS A 73 -2.22 14.27 -9.34
C HIS A 73 -3.34 13.73 -10.27
N PRO A 74 -3.39 14.13 -11.55
CA PRO A 74 -4.49 13.82 -12.46
C PRO A 74 -4.73 12.32 -12.66
N SER A 75 -3.69 11.50 -12.51
CA SER A 75 -3.80 10.04 -12.67
C SER A 75 -4.76 9.37 -11.69
N ILE A 76 -5.13 10.02 -10.56
CA ILE A 76 -6.19 9.52 -9.66
C ILE A 76 -7.57 9.47 -10.33
N ALA A 77 -7.77 10.30 -11.36
CA ALA A 77 -9.00 10.35 -12.16
C ALA A 77 -8.85 9.69 -13.53
N SER A 78 -7.73 9.00 -13.80
CA SER A 78 -7.62 8.16 -15.00
C SER A 78 -8.52 6.93 -14.86
N THR A 79 -8.88 6.24 -15.94
CA THR A 79 -9.75 5.05 -15.91
C THR A 79 -9.19 3.97 -16.82
N ALA A 80 -9.18 2.72 -16.35
CA ALA A 80 -8.70 1.60 -17.15
C ALA A 80 -9.80 1.04 -18.05
N ASN A 81 -9.48 0.89 -19.32
CA ASN A 81 -10.13 0.01 -20.28
C ASN A 81 -9.31 -1.29 -20.41
N ASP A 82 -9.68 -2.19 -21.33
CA ASP A 82 -9.01 -3.49 -21.49
C ASP A 82 -7.50 -3.36 -21.79
N ASP A 83 -7.14 -2.37 -22.62
CA ASP A 83 -5.77 -2.19 -23.11
C ASP A 83 -5.18 -0.79 -22.87
N THR A 84 -6.00 0.15 -22.40
CA THR A 84 -5.60 1.56 -22.26
C THR A 84 -6.01 2.12 -20.90
N LEU A 85 -5.30 3.17 -20.51
CA LEU A 85 -5.75 4.10 -19.49
C LEU A 85 -6.15 5.41 -20.17
N ASP A 86 -7.26 5.96 -19.72
CA ASP A 86 -7.88 7.14 -20.28
C ASP A 86 -7.97 8.22 -19.20
N TYR A 87 -7.66 9.46 -19.55
CA TYR A 87 -7.82 10.62 -18.70
C TYR A 87 -8.58 11.71 -19.46
N LEU A 88 -9.61 12.26 -18.80
CA LEU A 88 -10.42 13.35 -19.31
C LEU A 88 -10.19 14.60 -18.46
N VAL A 89 -9.81 15.69 -19.12
CA VAL A 89 -9.76 17.03 -18.54
C VAL A 89 -11.20 17.45 -18.24
N PRO A 90 -11.56 17.74 -16.98
CA PRO A 90 -12.93 18.05 -16.64
C PRO A 90 -13.31 19.48 -17.05
N THR A 91 -14.53 19.64 -17.56
CA THR A 91 -15.25 20.91 -17.45
C THR A 91 -15.62 21.19 -15.99
N PRO A 92 -16.04 22.44 -15.64
CA PRO A 92 -16.47 22.73 -14.28
C PRO A 92 -17.62 21.84 -13.77
N GLU A 93 -18.58 21.49 -14.64
CA GLU A 93 -19.70 20.61 -14.30
C GLU A 93 -19.22 19.17 -14.06
N GLU A 94 -18.43 18.61 -14.99
CA GLU A 94 -17.85 17.27 -14.86
C GLU A 94 -16.90 17.15 -13.66
N LEU A 95 -16.30 18.25 -13.22
CA LEU A 95 -15.50 18.26 -12.00
C LEU A 95 -16.38 18.10 -10.75
N GLU A 96 -17.55 18.74 -10.69
CA GLU A 96 -18.50 18.53 -9.59
C GLU A 96 -19.06 17.11 -9.62
N ASP A 97 -19.47 16.62 -10.79
CA ASP A 97 -19.97 15.24 -10.95
C ASP A 97 -18.94 14.22 -10.46
N TRP A 98 -17.67 14.40 -10.85
CA TRP A 98 -16.60 13.54 -10.38
C TRP A 98 -16.43 13.60 -8.85
N VAL A 99 -16.58 14.78 -8.22
CA VAL A 99 -16.51 14.87 -6.76
C VAL A 99 -17.69 14.16 -6.12
N ASP A 100 -18.90 14.29 -6.66
CA ASP A 100 -20.09 13.62 -6.11
C ASP A 100 -19.99 12.10 -6.22
N ASP A 101 -19.40 11.60 -7.31
CA ASP A 101 -19.16 10.17 -7.51
C ASP A 101 -18.03 9.60 -6.64
N THR A 102 -17.04 10.42 -6.27
CA THR A 102 -15.80 9.94 -5.65
C THR A 102 -15.57 10.38 -4.21
N PHE A 103 -16.33 11.34 -3.70
CA PHE A 103 -16.20 11.85 -2.34
C PHE A 103 -17.45 11.53 -1.51
N THR A 104 -17.32 10.55 -0.61
CA THR A 104 -18.41 10.10 0.27
C THR A 104 -18.30 10.71 1.67
N ILE A 105 -19.42 11.19 2.20
CA ILE A 105 -19.51 11.67 3.59
C ILE A 105 -20.15 10.57 4.45
N VAL A 106 -19.41 10.06 5.42
CA VAL A 106 -19.86 9.02 6.34
C VAL A 106 -20.43 9.69 7.60
N GLN A 107 -21.76 9.84 7.62
CA GLN A 107 -22.49 10.46 8.74
C GLN A 107 -22.86 9.49 9.85
N ASN A 108 -22.89 8.18 9.58
CA ASN A 108 -23.25 7.18 10.57
C ASN A 108 -22.17 7.08 11.66
N VAL A 109 -22.50 7.57 12.86
CA VAL A 109 -21.60 7.63 14.01
C VAL A 109 -21.24 6.27 14.62
N GLN A 110 -21.92 5.20 14.19
CA GLN A 110 -21.65 3.83 14.65
C GLN A 110 -20.61 3.12 13.78
N LEU A 111 -20.30 3.64 12.58
CA LEU A 111 -19.31 3.03 11.69
C LEU A 111 -17.91 3.47 12.07
N SER A 112 -17.06 2.53 12.46
CA SER A 112 -15.63 2.78 12.61
C SER A 112 -14.93 2.87 11.25
N VAL A 113 -13.69 3.37 11.23
CA VAL A 113 -12.84 3.33 10.03
C VAL A 113 -12.71 1.90 9.47
N ASN A 114 -12.57 0.89 10.35
CA ASN A 114 -12.48 -0.51 9.93
C ASN A 114 -13.79 -1.00 9.29
N ASP A 115 -14.96 -0.55 9.77
CA ASP A 115 -16.25 -0.93 9.17
C ASP A 115 -16.44 -0.31 7.78
N VAL A 116 -16.02 0.95 7.62
CA VAL A 116 -16.03 1.60 6.30
C VAL A 116 -15.10 0.84 5.34
N ILE A 117 -13.85 0.59 5.73
CA ILE A 117 -12.86 -0.13 4.92
C ILE A 117 -13.37 -1.53 4.52
N ALA A 118 -13.93 -2.27 5.47
CA ALA A 118 -14.47 -3.61 5.23
C ALA A 118 -15.63 -3.63 4.22
N SER A 119 -16.31 -2.49 4.03
CA SER A 119 -17.46 -2.34 3.13
C SER A 119 -17.11 -1.78 1.74
N LEU A 120 -15.86 -1.33 1.53
CA LEU A 120 -15.43 -0.72 0.27
C LEU A 120 -15.56 -1.69 -0.90
N ARG A 121 -15.85 -1.13 -2.08
CA ARG A 121 -16.10 -1.86 -3.31
C ARG A 121 -15.18 -1.35 -4.42
N PRO A 122 -14.87 -2.18 -5.43
CA PRO A 122 -14.12 -1.75 -6.60
C PRO A 122 -14.76 -0.51 -7.22
N SER A 123 -13.94 0.49 -7.54
CA SER A 123 -14.39 1.72 -8.17
C SER A 123 -13.56 2.03 -9.41
N ARG A 124 -14.21 2.66 -10.38
CA ARG A 124 -13.55 3.16 -11.59
C ARG A 124 -12.47 4.20 -11.24
N TYR A 125 -12.68 4.99 -10.19
CA TYR A 125 -11.80 6.07 -9.75
C TYR A 125 -11.20 5.80 -8.37
N VAL A 126 -10.20 6.60 -8.00
CA VAL A 126 -9.83 6.76 -6.60
C VAL A 126 -11.01 7.39 -5.85
N THR A 127 -11.33 6.92 -4.65
CA THR A 127 -12.42 7.44 -3.81
C THR A 127 -11.90 7.98 -2.48
N GLY A 128 -12.55 9.03 -1.99
CA GLY A 128 -12.32 9.66 -0.69
C GLY A 128 -13.53 9.48 0.22
N HIS A 129 -13.32 9.12 1.48
CA HIS A 129 -14.40 8.94 2.46
C HIS A 129 -14.12 9.73 3.72
N TYR A 130 -14.99 10.67 4.07
CA TYR A 130 -14.84 11.51 5.26
C TYR A 130 -15.79 11.06 6.38
N LEU A 131 -15.23 10.56 7.48
CA LEU A 131 -15.97 10.20 8.69
C LEU A 131 -16.07 11.44 9.60
N VAL A 132 -17.23 12.08 9.57
CA VAL A 132 -17.48 13.36 10.25
C VAL A 132 -17.25 13.25 11.76
N HIS A 133 -17.77 12.18 12.38
CA HIS A 133 -17.75 11.99 13.83
C HIS A 133 -16.35 11.74 14.40
N ALA A 134 -15.44 11.19 13.60
CA ALA A 134 -14.09 10.83 14.02
C ALA A 134 -13.02 11.79 13.49
N SER A 135 -13.38 12.73 12.59
CA SER A 135 -12.41 13.55 11.85
C SER A 135 -11.36 12.69 11.14
N GLN A 136 -11.83 11.69 10.39
CA GLN A 136 -10.98 10.77 9.65
C GLN A 136 -11.26 10.86 8.16
N PHE A 137 -10.21 10.83 7.35
CA PHE A 137 -10.31 10.80 5.89
C PHE A 137 -9.62 9.55 5.34
N ILE A 138 -10.33 8.79 4.51
CA ILE A 138 -9.86 7.57 3.87
C ILE A 138 -9.68 7.85 2.38
N ILE A 139 -8.56 7.40 1.81
CA ILE A 139 -8.32 7.31 0.37
C ILE A 139 -8.27 5.83 0.00
N HIS A 140 -9.10 5.42 -0.96
CA HIS A 140 -9.17 4.06 -1.46
C HIS A 140 -9.02 3.98 -2.98
N LEU A 141 -8.20 3.04 -3.46
CA LEU A 141 -7.90 2.89 -4.88
C LEU A 141 -7.36 1.50 -5.26
N ALA A 142 -7.62 1.11 -6.51
CA ALA A 142 -7.02 -0.07 -7.11
C ALA A 142 -5.48 -0.01 -7.07
N HIS A 143 -4.83 -1.12 -6.73
CA HIS A 143 -3.37 -1.15 -6.55
C HIS A 143 -2.59 -0.89 -7.84
N TRP A 144 -3.17 -1.11 -9.02
CA TRP A 144 -2.45 -0.75 -10.26
C TRP A 144 -2.21 0.76 -10.41
N ARG A 145 -2.91 1.60 -9.62
CA ARG A 145 -2.79 3.08 -9.63
C ARG A 145 -1.73 3.63 -8.69
N THR A 146 -1.35 2.90 -7.65
CA THR A 146 -0.41 3.39 -6.64
C THR A 146 0.22 2.21 -5.91
N ASP A 147 1.14 2.50 -5.01
CA ASP A 147 1.63 1.55 -4.03
C ASP A 147 1.56 2.17 -2.62
N GLY A 148 2.07 1.48 -1.60
CA GLY A 148 2.02 1.97 -0.21
C GLY A 148 2.73 3.32 -0.02
N TYR A 149 3.82 3.58 -0.75
CA TYR A 149 4.52 4.87 -0.71
C TYR A 149 3.68 5.96 -1.37
N GLY A 150 3.17 5.68 -2.58
CA GLY A 150 2.29 6.57 -3.29
C GLY A 150 1.00 6.89 -2.51
N ALA A 151 0.48 5.94 -1.73
CA ALA A 151 -0.71 6.16 -0.90
C ALA A 151 -0.46 7.19 0.21
N PHE A 152 0.66 7.10 0.93
CA PHE A 152 1.02 8.15 1.90
C PHE A 152 1.34 9.48 1.24
N GLN A 153 1.99 9.48 0.06
CA GLN A 153 2.24 10.71 -0.70
C GLN A 153 0.93 11.40 -1.13
N LEU A 154 -0.06 10.63 -1.61
CA LEU A 154 -1.39 11.14 -1.96
C LEU A 154 -2.14 11.67 -0.73
N LEU A 155 -2.04 10.97 0.40
CA LEU A 155 -2.62 11.41 1.66
C LEU A 155 -2.00 12.72 2.15
N GLY A 156 -0.67 12.86 2.04
CA GLY A 156 0.02 14.10 2.36
C GLY A 156 -0.37 15.24 1.43
N ALA A 157 -0.36 15.01 0.12
CA ALA A 157 -0.78 15.98 -0.89
C ALA A 157 -2.24 16.43 -0.72
N PHE A 158 -3.11 15.56 -0.22
CA PHE A 158 -4.50 15.89 0.11
C PHE A 158 -4.58 16.93 1.24
N PHE A 159 -3.80 16.77 2.32
CA PHE A 159 -3.80 17.75 3.41
C PHE A 159 -3.08 19.05 3.03
N GLU A 160 -2.06 19.01 2.19
CA GLU A 160 -1.50 20.22 1.57
C GLU A 160 -2.55 20.96 0.74
N ALA A 161 -3.34 20.23 -0.04
CA ALA A 161 -4.45 20.77 -0.80
C ALA A 161 -5.57 21.32 0.10
N ALA A 162 -5.79 20.75 1.29
CA ALA A 162 -6.80 21.21 2.24
C ALA A 162 -6.44 22.56 2.88
N VAL A 163 -5.15 22.84 3.09
CA VAL A 163 -4.70 24.14 3.62
C VAL A 163 -4.41 25.19 2.53
N ALA A 164 -4.47 24.81 1.25
CA ALA A 164 -4.24 25.75 0.15
C ALA A 164 -5.40 26.74 -0.06
N ASP A 165 -5.05 27.98 -0.43
CA ASP A 165 -6.01 29.06 -0.73
C ASP A 165 -6.46 29.08 -2.20
N GLU A 166 -5.77 28.35 -3.08
CA GLU A 166 -6.10 28.24 -4.51
C GLU A 166 -7.55 27.78 -4.68
N LYS A 167 -8.34 28.49 -5.48
CA LYS A 167 -9.73 28.11 -5.73
C LYS A 167 -9.81 27.16 -6.93
N PRO A 168 -10.37 25.94 -6.81
CA PRO A 168 -10.39 24.95 -7.89
C PRO A 168 -11.02 25.44 -9.20
N GLU A 169 -11.97 26.36 -9.12
CA GLU A 169 -12.60 27.03 -10.27
C GLU A 169 -11.66 27.94 -11.08
N TYR A 170 -10.53 28.34 -10.49
CA TYR A 170 -9.50 29.19 -11.14
C TYR A 170 -8.23 28.43 -11.48
N LEU A 171 -8.18 27.12 -11.20
CA LEU A 171 -7.05 26.29 -11.62
C LEU A 171 -7.06 26.17 -13.15
N PRO A 172 -5.90 26.25 -13.82
CA PRO A 172 -5.82 26.18 -15.28
C PRO A 172 -5.94 24.72 -15.75
N TRP A 173 -7.14 24.16 -15.67
CA TRP A 173 -7.47 22.82 -16.15
C TRP A 173 -7.08 22.65 -17.63
N GLY A 174 -6.55 21.48 -17.96
CA GLY A 174 -5.81 21.16 -19.17
C GLY A 174 -4.29 21.19 -18.98
N LEU A 175 -3.74 22.04 -18.08
CA LEU A 175 -2.30 22.03 -17.78
C LEU A 175 -1.89 20.90 -16.84
N GLU A 176 -2.83 20.30 -16.11
CA GLU A 176 -2.51 19.17 -15.25
C GLU A 176 -2.03 17.96 -16.02
N THR A 177 -2.36 17.84 -17.31
CA THR A 177 -2.03 16.65 -18.10
C THR A 177 -0.52 16.39 -18.18
N ASP A 178 0.31 17.43 -17.99
CA ASP A 178 1.77 17.33 -17.90
C ASP A 178 2.25 16.52 -16.67
N ARG A 179 1.36 16.32 -15.69
CA ARG A 179 1.60 15.56 -14.45
C ARG A 179 1.01 14.15 -14.50
N LEU A 180 0.50 13.71 -15.64
CA LEU A 180 0.04 12.33 -15.80
C LEU A 180 1.22 11.36 -15.71
N VAL A 181 1.12 10.37 -14.81
CA VAL A 181 2.27 9.52 -14.50
C VAL A 181 2.56 8.48 -15.60
N PRO A 182 3.83 8.21 -15.91
CA PRO A 182 4.22 7.14 -16.83
C PRO A 182 4.09 5.76 -16.17
N THR A 183 4.15 4.69 -16.97
CA THR A 183 4.32 3.33 -16.42
C THR A 183 5.72 3.16 -15.83
N VAL A 184 5.93 2.16 -14.98
CA VAL A 184 7.26 1.83 -14.46
C VAL A 184 8.24 1.46 -15.57
N GLU A 185 7.78 0.77 -16.62
CA GLU A 185 8.62 0.40 -17.76
C GLU A 185 9.05 1.63 -18.58
N GLU A 186 8.17 2.61 -18.73
CA GLU A 186 8.49 3.87 -19.40
C GLU A 186 9.46 4.70 -18.56
N ALA A 187 9.19 4.84 -17.25
CA ALA A 187 10.04 5.60 -16.33
C ALA A 187 11.46 5.02 -16.25
N LEU A 188 11.59 3.69 -16.27
CA LEU A 188 12.88 2.98 -16.27
C LEU A 188 13.51 2.84 -17.68
N LYS A 189 12.80 3.23 -18.74
CA LYS A 189 13.22 3.01 -20.15
C LYS A 189 13.49 1.54 -20.47
N ASN A 190 12.68 0.64 -19.93
CA ASN A 190 12.79 -0.79 -20.21
C ASN A 190 12.47 -1.06 -21.70
N PRO A 191 13.24 -1.92 -22.39
CA PRO A 191 13.02 -2.21 -23.80
C PRO A 191 11.72 -2.99 -24.02
N VAL A 192 11.08 -2.82 -25.17
CA VAL A 192 9.83 -3.53 -25.51
C VAL A 192 10.09 -5.01 -25.73
N ASP A 193 11.17 -5.31 -26.44
CA ASP A 193 11.68 -6.65 -26.67
C ASP A 193 12.75 -7.00 -25.65
N SER A 194 12.68 -8.21 -25.13
CA SER A 194 13.59 -8.68 -24.08
C SER A 194 14.80 -9.34 -24.70
N SER A 195 16.00 -8.92 -24.27
CA SER A 195 17.23 -9.64 -24.59
C SER A 195 17.30 -10.97 -23.82
N PRO A 196 18.21 -11.90 -24.19
CA PRO A 196 18.44 -13.12 -23.41
C PRO A 196 18.76 -12.85 -21.93
N GLU A 197 19.48 -11.78 -21.64
CA GLU A 197 19.84 -11.37 -20.28
C GLU A 197 18.62 -10.90 -19.49
N ILE A 198 17.72 -10.14 -20.12
CA ILE A 198 16.45 -9.71 -19.51
C ILE A 198 15.55 -10.91 -19.21
N HIS A 199 15.47 -11.88 -20.13
CA HIS A 199 14.74 -13.13 -19.89
C HIS A 199 15.33 -13.92 -18.72
N ALA A 200 16.66 -14.04 -18.65
CA ALA A 200 17.34 -14.72 -17.54
C ALA A 200 17.06 -14.02 -16.20
N ALA A 201 17.13 -12.69 -16.16
CA ALA A 201 16.83 -11.90 -14.98
C ALA A 201 15.36 -12.03 -14.54
N ALA A 202 14.41 -11.92 -15.46
CA ALA A 202 12.99 -12.13 -15.16
C ALA A 202 12.73 -13.53 -14.58
N LYS A 203 13.31 -14.57 -15.19
CA LYS A 203 13.23 -15.96 -14.72
C LYS A 203 13.86 -16.15 -13.34
N LYS A 204 15.00 -15.49 -13.05
CA LYS A 204 15.67 -15.50 -11.74
C LYS A 204 14.74 -15.00 -10.63
N TYR A 205 14.05 -13.89 -10.84
CA TYR A 205 13.11 -13.37 -9.82
C TYR A 205 11.81 -14.18 -9.78
N LEU A 206 11.31 -14.64 -10.92
CA LEU A 206 10.10 -15.45 -10.99
C LEU A 206 10.27 -16.81 -10.29
N SER A 207 11.46 -17.42 -10.39
CA SER A 207 11.73 -18.70 -9.73
C SER A 207 11.63 -18.61 -8.21
N THR A 208 11.83 -17.43 -7.61
CA THR A 208 11.65 -17.23 -6.16
C THR A 208 10.22 -17.51 -5.70
N VAL A 209 9.21 -17.35 -6.57
CA VAL A 209 7.81 -17.70 -6.23
C VAL A 209 7.67 -19.16 -5.81
N THR A 210 8.54 -20.05 -6.30
CA THR A 210 8.54 -21.47 -5.91
C THR A 210 8.89 -21.69 -4.44
N LEU A 211 9.55 -20.73 -3.77
CA LEU A 211 9.86 -20.77 -2.34
C LEU A 211 8.60 -20.71 -1.46
N THR A 212 7.46 -20.24 -2.00
CA THR A 212 6.18 -20.25 -1.27
C THR A 212 5.62 -21.67 -1.12
N LYS A 213 6.04 -22.60 -1.99
CA LYS A 213 5.55 -23.98 -1.96
C LYS A 213 6.07 -24.69 -0.72
N GLY A 214 5.16 -25.09 0.15
CA GLY A 214 5.50 -25.81 1.38
C GLY A 214 6.08 -24.92 2.47
N ALA A 215 5.95 -23.59 2.36
CA ALA A 215 6.28 -22.68 3.43
C ALA A 215 5.33 -22.83 4.63
N VAL A 216 5.80 -22.43 5.81
CA VAL A 216 4.96 -22.35 7.02
C VAL A 216 3.94 -21.23 6.86
N GLY A 217 2.74 -21.44 7.41
CA GLY A 217 1.71 -20.41 7.53
C GLY A 217 1.01 -20.52 8.87
N VAL A 218 0.15 -19.54 9.14
CA VAL A 218 -0.64 -19.49 10.37
C VAL A 218 -1.72 -20.57 10.35
N ALA A 219 -1.95 -21.19 11.52
CA ALA A 219 -2.98 -22.20 11.69
C ALA A 219 -4.36 -21.66 11.31
N LEU A 220 -5.08 -22.46 10.53
CA LEU A 220 -6.44 -22.17 10.10
C LEU A 220 -7.37 -22.03 11.33
N GLN A 221 -8.06 -20.90 11.44
CA GLN A 221 -9.02 -20.65 12.53
C GLN A 221 -10.47 -20.97 12.15
N THR A 222 -10.80 -21.03 10.86
CA THR A 222 -12.16 -21.19 10.33
C THR A 222 -12.20 -22.19 9.16
N ASP A 223 -13.38 -22.53 8.65
CA ASP A 223 -13.47 -23.39 7.46
C ASP A 223 -12.88 -22.70 6.21
N LEU A 224 -12.13 -23.47 5.40
CA LEU A 224 -11.59 -23.06 4.09
C LEU A 224 -12.69 -22.82 3.05
N SER A 225 -13.89 -23.36 3.25
CA SER A 225 -15.02 -23.20 2.32
C SER A 225 -15.66 -21.82 2.33
N ARG A 226 -15.32 -20.96 3.31
CA ARG A 226 -15.90 -19.61 3.43
C ARG A 226 -15.37 -18.68 2.34
N ALA A 227 -16.30 -18.04 1.64
CA ALA A 227 -15.98 -16.95 0.72
C ALA A 227 -15.37 -15.76 1.49
N PRO A 228 -14.42 -15.01 0.88
CA PRO A 228 -13.84 -13.82 1.50
C PRO A 228 -14.91 -12.78 1.89
N SER A 229 -14.77 -12.21 3.08
CA SER A 229 -15.60 -11.09 3.59
C SER A 229 -14.71 -9.85 3.80
N GLY A 230 -15.12 -8.84 4.57
CA GLY A 230 -14.43 -7.57 4.70
C GLY A 230 -12.96 -7.69 5.15
N THR A 231 -12.09 -6.81 4.63
CA THR A 231 -10.74 -6.66 5.18
C THR A 231 -10.81 -5.77 6.42
N ARG A 232 -10.17 -6.19 7.49
CA ARG A 232 -10.01 -5.42 8.74
C ARG A 232 -8.54 -5.29 9.09
N SER A 233 -8.25 -4.40 10.05
CA SER A 233 -6.91 -4.21 10.58
C SER A 233 -6.90 -4.25 12.11
N ALA A 234 -5.88 -4.89 12.68
CA ALA A 234 -5.53 -4.77 14.09
C ALA A 234 -4.18 -4.04 14.21
N ARG A 235 -4.08 -3.11 15.16
CA ARG A 235 -2.94 -2.18 15.25
C ARG A 235 -2.32 -2.16 16.64
N LEU A 236 -1.01 -1.93 16.67
CA LEU A 236 -0.26 -1.62 17.87
C LEU A 236 0.68 -0.45 17.58
N ARG A 237 0.59 0.58 18.40
CA ARG A 237 1.44 1.76 18.36
C ARG A 237 2.36 1.76 19.56
N PHE A 238 3.67 1.80 19.33
CA PHE A 238 4.66 1.99 20.39
C PHE A 238 4.69 3.47 20.82
N SER A 239 5.00 3.73 22.09
CA SER A 239 5.31 5.09 22.54
C SER A 239 6.62 5.58 21.89
N ARG A 240 6.86 6.89 21.94
CA ARG A 240 8.11 7.47 21.45
C ARG A 240 9.32 6.88 22.18
N GLU A 241 9.26 6.79 23.52
CA GLU A 241 10.40 6.24 24.28
C GLU A 241 10.68 4.78 23.90
N ASN A 242 9.64 3.98 23.69
CA ASN A 242 9.80 2.60 23.26
C ASN A 242 10.32 2.49 21.83
N THR A 243 9.89 3.40 20.94
CA THR A 243 10.39 3.47 19.57
C THR A 243 11.87 3.83 19.55
N ASP A 244 12.27 4.84 20.31
CA ASP A 244 13.68 5.25 20.45
C ASP A 244 14.54 4.11 21.01
N ALA A 245 14.05 3.38 22.02
CA ALA A 245 14.75 2.22 22.57
C ALA A 245 14.89 1.08 21.55
N ILE A 246 13.85 0.82 20.74
CA ILE A 246 13.90 -0.16 19.64
C ILE A 246 14.93 0.27 18.59
N THR A 247 14.93 1.55 18.19
CA THR A 247 15.89 2.12 17.23
C THR A 247 17.32 1.92 17.73
N GLN A 248 17.63 2.34 18.95
CA GLN A 248 18.98 2.22 19.55
C GLN A 248 19.43 0.75 19.68
N ALA A 249 18.51 -0.15 20.03
CA ALA A 249 18.83 -1.57 20.12
C ALA A 249 19.08 -2.19 18.74
N CYS A 250 18.34 -1.79 17.71
CA CYS A 250 18.59 -2.22 16.32
C CYS A 250 19.96 -1.73 15.84
N GLU A 251 20.29 -0.46 16.06
CA GLU A 251 21.59 0.13 15.73
C GLU A 251 22.74 -0.61 16.42
N SER A 252 22.60 -0.89 17.72
CA SER A 252 23.59 -1.64 18.51
C SER A 252 23.82 -3.07 18.00
N ASN A 253 22.82 -3.65 17.32
CA ASN A 253 22.89 -4.98 16.71
C ASN A 253 23.29 -4.94 15.22
N GLY A 254 23.49 -3.76 14.63
CA GLY A 254 23.82 -3.59 13.21
C GLY A 254 22.71 -4.09 12.29
N ILE A 255 21.44 -3.82 12.64
CA ILE A 255 20.27 -4.17 11.84
C ILE A 255 19.29 -3.00 11.75
N SER A 256 18.45 -2.95 10.72
CA SER A 256 17.37 -1.97 10.62
C SER A 256 16.13 -2.38 11.43
N ILE A 257 15.28 -1.41 11.80
CA ILE A 257 13.98 -1.66 12.42
C ILE A 257 13.13 -2.58 11.53
N LEU A 258 13.09 -2.34 10.22
CA LEU A 258 12.35 -3.17 9.28
C LEU A 258 12.81 -4.63 9.32
N SER A 259 14.12 -4.86 9.33
CA SER A 259 14.70 -6.20 9.40
C SER A 259 14.36 -6.91 10.71
N ALA A 260 14.39 -6.18 11.83
CA ALA A 260 14.02 -6.70 13.15
C ALA A 260 12.52 -7.04 13.22
N VAL A 261 11.66 -6.21 12.65
CA VAL A 261 10.22 -6.48 12.57
C VAL A 261 9.94 -7.66 11.63
N HIS A 262 10.62 -7.76 10.49
CA HIS A 262 10.50 -8.91 9.57
C HIS A 262 10.89 -10.23 10.26
N ALA A 263 12.01 -10.27 10.99
CA ALA A 263 12.35 -11.45 11.78
C ALA A 263 11.30 -11.77 12.85
N SER A 264 10.65 -10.74 13.40
CA SER A 264 9.57 -10.88 14.38
C SER A 264 8.25 -11.37 13.76
N THR A 265 7.93 -11.01 12.51
CA THR A 265 6.77 -11.55 11.78
C THR A 265 6.97 -13.02 11.40
N ALA A 266 8.19 -13.40 11.03
CA ALA A 266 8.56 -14.80 10.83
C ALA A 266 8.36 -15.61 12.12
N ALA A 267 8.89 -15.12 13.24
CA ALA A 267 8.73 -15.75 14.55
C ALA A 267 7.26 -15.84 14.99
N ALA A 268 6.45 -14.81 14.74
CA ALA A 268 5.01 -14.84 14.98
C ALA A 268 4.30 -15.88 14.12
N THR A 269 4.67 -16.01 12.84
CA THR A 269 4.12 -17.05 11.96
C THR A 269 4.39 -18.45 12.53
N TYR A 270 5.62 -18.72 13.00
CA TYR A 270 5.95 -19.97 13.68
C TYR A 270 5.21 -20.17 15.01
N HIS A 271 4.97 -19.09 15.75
CA HIS A 271 4.21 -19.15 17.00
C HIS A 271 2.81 -19.70 16.76
N PHE A 272 2.10 -19.16 15.76
CA PHE A 272 0.73 -19.51 15.42
C PHE A 272 0.59 -20.65 14.39
N ALA A 273 1.68 -21.27 13.94
CA ALA A 273 1.63 -22.41 13.03
C ALA A 273 1.19 -23.70 13.72
N ASN A 274 0.55 -24.60 12.96
CA ASN A 274 0.32 -25.99 13.38
C ASN A 274 1.65 -26.67 13.72
N ALA A 275 1.67 -27.53 14.74
CA ALA A 275 2.89 -28.20 15.22
C ALA A 275 3.67 -28.91 14.09
N GLU A 276 2.96 -29.63 13.22
CA GLU A 276 3.53 -30.33 12.05
C GLU A 276 4.13 -29.40 10.98
N SER A 277 3.77 -28.12 10.98
CA SER A 277 4.26 -27.13 10.00
C SER A 277 5.40 -26.28 10.53
N LYS A 278 5.76 -26.38 11.83
CA LYS A 278 6.84 -25.58 12.42
C LYS A 278 8.23 -25.96 11.91
N THR A 279 8.37 -27.11 11.25
CA THR A 279 9.61 -27.55 10.59
C THR A 279 9.71 -27.12 9.12
N LYS A 280 8.70 -26.39 8.61
CA LYS A 280 8.72 -25.83 7.27
C LYS A 280 9.41 -24.46 7.27
N PRO A 281 10.02 -24.05 6.15
CA PRO A 281 10.64 -22.73 6.05
C PRO A 281 9.61 -21.61 6.02
N TYR A 282 9.98 -20.43 6.51
CA TYR A 282 9.18 -19.22 6.37
C TYR A 282 9.61 -18.49 5.10
N THR A 283 8.64 -18.13 4.28
CA THR A 283 8.86 -17.40 3.03
C THR A 283 8.01 -16.14 3.07
N SER A 284 8.58 -15.00 2.72
CA SER A 284 7.89 -13.71 2.66
C SER A 284 8.47 -12.86 1.54
N THR A 285 7.72 -11.85 1.13
CA THR A 285 8.12 -10.95 0.05
C THR A 285 9.13 -9.93 0.57
N MET A 286 10.33 -9.88 -0.05
CA MET A 286 11.20 -8.72 0.04
C MET A 286 10.65 -7.64 -0.88
N ARG A 287 9.98 -6.64 -0.31
CA ARG A 287 9.31 -5.54 -1.03
C ARG A 287 10.19 -4.30 -1.05
N PHE A 288 10.27 -3.67 -2.21
CA PHE A 288 11.10 -2.50 -2.45
C PHE A 288 10.33 -1.41 -3.18
N SER A 289 10.59 -0.17 -2.79
CA SER A 289 10.24 1.01 -3.60
C SER A 289 11.25 1.14 -4.74
N ILE A 290 10.73 1.33 -5.96
CA ILE A 290 11.52 1.60 -7.16
C ILE A 290 11.79 3.11 -7.29
N ARG A 291 11.05 3.97 -6.59
CA ARG A 291 11.19 5.45 -6.67
C ARG A 291 12.63 5.96 -6.53
N PRO A 292 13.47 5.44 -5.61
CA PRO A 292 14.87 5.89 -5.48
C PRO A 292 15.74 5.61 -6.73
N TYR A 293 15.28 4.76 -7.64
CA TYR A 293 15.99 4.34 -8.85
C TYR A 293 15.36 4.93 -10.12
N LEU A 294 14.28 5.70 -9.99
CA LEU A 294 13.67 6.37 -11.12
C LEU A 294 14.49 7.61 -11.49
N PRO A 295 14.68 7.89 -12.79
CA PRO A 295 15.33 9.13 -13.22
C PRO A 295 14.40 10.33 -12.97
N THR A 296 14.99 11.51 -12.79
CA THR A 296 14.27 12.79 -12.85
C THR A 296 13.45 12.86 -14.15
N PRO A 297 12.17 13.30 -14.11
CA PRO A 297 11.48 13.96 -12.98
C PRO A 297 10.64 13.01 -12.09
N TYR A 298 10.88 11.70 -12.10
CA TYR A 298 10.03 10.70 -11.45
C TYR A 298 10.52 10.23 -10.07
N ASP A 299 11.52 10.91 -9.53
CA ASP A 299 12.22 10.64 -8.26
C ASP A 299 11.57 11.31 -7.03
N ASN A 300 10.32 11.78 -7.15
CA ASN A 300 9.65 12.60 -6.14
C ASN A 300 8.14 12.31 -6.04
N ALA A 301 7.45 12.98 -5.11
CA ALA A 301 6.03 12.74 -4.83
C ALA A 301 5.08 13.14 -5.97
N ALA A 302 5.52 13.84 -7.02
CA ALA A 302 4.67 14.16 -8.17
C ALA A 302 4.09 12.90 -8.85
N VAL A 303 4.83 11.79 -8.80
CA VAL A 303 4.40 10.49 -9.33
C VAL A 303 3.70 9.59 -8.31
N ALA A 304 3.14 10.17 -7.23
CA ALA A 304 2.46 9.41 -6.18
C ALA A 304 1.37 8.47 -6.72
N ALA A 305 0.59 8.93 -7.71
CA ALA A 305 -0.43 8.15 -8.39
C ALA A 305 0.12 7.19 -9.47
N GLY A 306 1.21 6.49 -9.16
CA GLY A 306 1.82 5.44 -9.98
C GLY A 306 2.34 4.28 -9.15
N ILE A 307 2.36 3.09 -9.75
CA ILE A 307 2.86 1.86 -9.12
C ILE A 307 4.35 1.66 -9.43
N TYR A 308 5.19 1.99 -8.45
CA TYR A 308 6.65 1.89 -8.52
C TYR A 308 7.17 1.07 -7.34
N THR A 309 6.60 -0.12 -7.18
CA THR A 309 7.09 -1.14 -6.25
C THR A 309 7.34 -2.45 -6.95
N GLY A 310 8.25 -3.24 -6.40
CA GLY A 310 8.46 -4.62 -6.80
C GLY A 310 8.93 -5.46 -5.63
N GLY A 311 9.06 -6.75 -5.84
CA GLY A 311 9.67 -7.63 -4.86
C GLY A 311 9.99 -9.00 -5.40
N TYR A 312 10.59 -9.81 -4.55
CA TYR A 312 10.87 -11.21 -4.77
C TYR A 312 10.69 -11.98 -3.46
N MET A 313 10.49 -13.29 -3.54
CA MET A 313 10.33 -14.10 -2.34
C MET A 313 11.69 -14.41 -1.73
N PHE A 314 11.77 -14.33 -0.41
CA PHE A 314 12.94 -14.72 0.35
C PHE A 314 12.53 -15.70 1.44
N GLN A 315 13.38 -16.68 1.70
CA GLN A 315 13.08 -17.81 2.57
C GLN A 315 14.13 -17.93 3.67
N VAL A 316 13.68 -18.17 4.91
CA VAL A 316 14.52 -18.50 6.06
C VAL A 316 14.16 -19.86 6.64
N SER A 317 15.14 -20.53 7.23
CA SER A 317 14.99 -21.86 7.82
C SER A 317 14.31 -21.79 9.20
N PRO A 318 13.47 -22.78 9.56
CA PRO A 318 12.84 -22.86 10.87
C PRO A 318 13.83 -23.03 12.03
N SER A 319 15.06 -23.47 11.75
CA SER A 319 16.09 -23.71 12.77
C SER A 319 16.92 -22.47 13.08
N GLN A 320 16.75 -21.38 12.33
CA GLN A 320 17.55 -20.16 12.51
C GLN A 320 17.03 -19.33 13.68
N SER A 321 17.96 -18.72 14.40
CA SER A 321 17.63 -17.76 15.45
C SER A 321 17.04 -16.47 14.87
N TRP A 322 16.37 -15.70 15.73
CA TRP A 322 15.79 -14.42 15.34
C TRP A 322 16.84 -13.46 14.77
N ILE A 323 18.02 -13.36 15.41
CA ILE A 323 19.07 -12.42 14.98
C ILE A 323 19.72 -12.83 13.65
N GLU A 324 19.83 -14.13 13.37
CA GLU A 324 20.31 -14.63 12.07
C GLU A 324 19.33 -14.28 10.94
N ASN A 325 18.02 -14.39 11.21
CA ASN A 325 16.99 -13.97 10.27
C ASN A 325 17.01 -12.44 10.07
N ALA A 326 17.09 -11.67 11.16
CA ALA A 326 17.15 -10.21 11.09
C ALA A 326 18.36 -9.71 10.29
N ARG A 327 19.54 -10.33 10.46
CA ARG A 327 20.75 -9.99 9.68
C ARG A 327 20.63 -10.34 8.22
N GLN A 328 20.01 -11.47 7.87
CA GLN A 328 19.75 -11.82 6.47
C GLN A 328 18.79 -10.83 5.81
N TYR A 329 17.67 -10.52 6.47
CA TYR A 329 16.75 -9.50 5.96
C TYR A 329 17.43 -8.14 5.84
N HIS A 330 18.26 -7.76 6.82
CA HIS A 330 19.03 -6.52 6.76
C HIS A 330 19.96 -6.48 5.55
N HIS A 331 20.72 -7.55 5.34
CA HIS A 331 21.60 -7.67 4.18
C HIS A 331 20.84 -7.52 2.87
N GLU A 332 19.69 -8.19 2.71
CA GLU A 332 18.88 -8.08 1.50
C GLU A 332 18.27 -6.68 1.32
N TYR A 333 17.81 -6.03 2.40
CA TYR A 333 17.31 -4.66 2.34
C TYR A 333 18.42 -3.64 2.02
N GLU A 334 19.64 -3.85 2.52
CA GLU A 334 20.80 -2.99 2.24
C GLU A 334 21.33 -3.15 0.81
N ILE A 335 21.34 -4.38 0.26
CA ILE A 335 21.66 -4.60 -1.15
C ILE A 335 20.65 -3.85 -2.03
N GLY A 336 19.38 -3.84 -1.62
CA GLY A 336 18.30 -3.20 -2.34
C GLY A 336 18.01 -3.92 -3.67
N ILE A 337 17.57 -3.16 -4.66
CA ILE A 337 17.28 -3.70 -6.00
C ILE A 337 18.41 -3.41 -6.99
N SER A 338 18.73 -4.43 -7.77
CA SER A 338 19.80 -4.42 -8.76
C SER A 338 19.34 -3.98 -10.15
N ASN A 339 20.28 -3.66 -11.05
CA ASN A 339 19.95 -3.26 -12.43
C ASN A 339 19.24 -4.37 -13.22
N ASP A 340 19.56 -5.65 -12.99
CA ASP A 340 18.84 -6.78 -13.59
C ASP A 340 17.40 -6.88 -13.04
N PHE A 341 17.16 -6.52 -11.77
CA PHE A 341 15.79 -6.39 -11.23
C PHE A 341 15.00 -5.31 -11.96
N LEU A 342 15.56 -4.11 -12.07
CA LEU A 342 14.91 -2.95 -12.70
C LEU A 342 14.61 -3.20 -14.19
N SER A 343 15.62 -3.64 -14.95
CA SER A 343 15.49 -3.88 -16.40
C SER A 343 14.54 -5.04 -16.72
N SER A 344 14.41 -6.03 -15.83
CA SER A 344 13.53 -7.18 -16.05
C SER A 344 12.05 -6.94 -15.76
N ARG A 345 11.65 -5.81 -15.18
CA ARG A 345 10.25 -5.60 -14.70
C ARG A 345 9.19 -5.87 -15.77
N ARG A 346 9.41 -5.41 -17.01
CA ARG A 346 8.48 -5.66 -18.11
C ARG A 346 8.31 -7.15 -18.39
N GLN A 347 9.43 -7.86 -18.57
CA GLN A 347 9.40 -9.28 -18.89
C GLN A 347 8.88 -10.11 -17.72
N TYR A 348 9.27 -9.78 -16.49
CA TYR A 348 8.76 -10.41 -15.27
C TYR A 348 7.23 -10.32 -15.20
N ALA A 349 6.66 -9.13 -15.42
CA ALA A 349 5.21 -8.94 -15.39
C ALA A 349 4.49 -9.76 -16.48
N ARG A 350 5.07 -9.83 -17.70
CA ARG A 350 4.56 -10.70 -18.78
C ARG A 350 4.56 -12.18 -18.38
N ASP A 351 5.66 -12.65 -17.80
CA ASP A 351 5.82 -14.06 -17.40
C ASP A 351 4.87 -14.43 -16.25
N VAL A 352 4.70 -13.55 -15.26
CA VAL A 352 3.73 -13.76 -14.17
C VAL A 352 2.30 -13.78 -14.72
N LEU A 353 1.94 -12.86 -15.60
CA LEU A 353 0.60 -12.84 -16.20
C LEU A 353 0.33 -14.10 -17.04
N ALA A 354 1.33 -14.59 -17.78
CA ALA A 354 1.23 -15.85 -18.51
C ALA A 354 1.03 -17.05 -17.57
N MET A 355 1.78 -17.11 -16.46
CA MET A 355 1.62 -18.13 -15.42
C MET A 355 0.21 -18.09 -14.79
N MET A 356 -0.30 -16.89 -14.52
CA MET A 356 -1.65 -16.69 -13.98
C MET A 356 -2.75 -17.18 -14.94
N LYS A 357 -2.58 -16.96 -16.26
CA LYS A 357 -3.52 -17.42 -17.29
C LYS A 357 -3.49 -18.93 -17.52
N ALA A 358 -2.35 -19.58 -17.27
CA ALA A 358 -2.23 -21.03 -17.37
C ALA A 358 -3.01 -21.80 -16.29
N ALA A 359 -3.57 -21.10 -15.29
CA ALA A 359 -4.44 -21.63 -14.23
C ALA A 359 -3.91 -22.93 -13.59
N PRO A 360 -2.71 -22.90 -12.95
CA PRO A 360 -2.21 -24.07 -12.25
C PRO A 360 -3.23 -24.55 -11.21
N PRO A 361 -3.28 -25.86 -10.92
CA PRO A 361 -4.22 -26.41 -9.95
C PRO A 361 -4.06 -25.70 -8.61
N PRO A 362 -5.16 -25.41 -7.89
CA PRO A 362 -5.10 -24.74 -6.60
C PRO A 362 -4.15 -25.47 -5.66
N SER A 363 -3.30 -24.73 -4.94
CA SER A 363 -2.49 -25.33 -3.89
C SER A 363 -3.41 -26.04 -2.89
N ALA A 364 -3.06 -27.28 -2.52
CA ALA A 364 -3.78 -28.01 -1.49
C ALA A 364 -3.83 -27.26 -0.15
N THR A 365 -2.87 -26.33 0.08
CA THR A 365 -2.91 -25.38 1.18
C THR A 365 -2.47 -24.01 0.66
N PRO A 366 -3.39 -23.04 0.52
CA PRO A 366 -3.03 -21.68 0.15
C PRO A 366 -2.06 -21.04 1.17
N PRO A 367 -1.20 -20.09 0.73
CA PRO A 367 -0.38 -19.30 1.63
C PRO A 367 -1.19 -18.65 2.76
N SER A 368 -0.59 -18.60 3.95
CA SER A 368 -1.24 -18.12 5.18
C SER A 368 -0.24 -17.59 6.22
N GLU A 369 1.00 -17.38 5.81
CA GLU A 369 2.01 -16.65 6.56
C GLU A 369 1.60 -15.19 6.81
N ILE A 370 2.28 -14.57 7.76
CA ILE A 370 2.20 -13.13 7.97
C ILE A 370 3.29 -12.49 7.10
N ASP A 371 2.93 -12.02 5.92
CA ASP A 371 3.84 -11.28 5.05
C ASP A 371 4.04 -9.86 5.62
N ILE A 372 5.10 -9.17 5.20
CA ILE A 372 5.44 -7.83 5.71
C ILE A 372 5.47 -6.80 4.58
N SER A 373 5.09 -5.57 4.92
CA SER A 373 5.26 -4.42 4.06
C SER A 373 5.68 -3.21 4.89
N PHE A 374 6.48 -2.34 4.30
CA PHE A 374 6.97 -1.12 4.94
C PHE A 374 6.71 0.08 4.03
N ALA A 375 6.25 1.15 4.64
CA ALA A 375 6.13 2.45 4.01
C ALA A 375 6.57 3.51 5.01
N ASP A 376 7.39 4.44 4.56
CA ASP A 376 7.84 5.56 5.39
C ASP A 376 6.76 6.65 5.41
N ALA A 377 6.03 6.76 6.53
CA ALA A 377 4.94 7.71 6.63
C ALA A 377 5.42 9.12 7.00
N GLU A 378 6.48 9.27 7.81
CA GLU A 378 6.97 10.59 8.27
C GLU A 378 7.55 11.43 7.15
N THR A 379 8.14 10.80 6.14
CA THR A 379 8.67 11.54 4.98
C THR A 379 7.60 11.93 3.96
N HIS A 380 6.37 11.42 4.10
CA HIS A 380 5.30 11.61 3.11
C HIS A 380 4.07 12.31 3.68
N VAL A 381 3.84 12.23 4.99
CA VAL A 381 2.75 12.92 5.68
C VAL A 381 3.34 13.77 6.80
N SER A 382 3.12 15.09 6.73
CA SER A 382 3.52 16.02 7.79
C SER A 382 2.55 15.94 8.97
N GLU A 383 3.07 16.09 10.20
CA GLU A 383 2.20 16.20 11.39
C GLU A 383 1.32 17.45 11.34
N ILE A 384 1.81 18.52 10.72
CA ILE A 384 1.15 19.82 10.69
C ILE A 384 1.23 20.41 9.28
N TYR A 385 0.07 20.67 8.70
CA TYR A 385 -0.09 21.44 7.48
C TYR A 385 -0.52 22.86 7.82
N LYS A 386 0.17 23.86 7.26
CA LYS A 386 -0.13 25.28 7.48
C LYS A 386 -0.32 25.96 6.14
N GLY A 387 -1.47 26.59 5.97
CA GLY A 387 -1.77 27.50 4.87
C GLY A 387 -1.98 28.92 5.39
N PRO A 388 -2.28 29.88 4.52
CA PRO A 388 -2.40 31.29 4.91
C PRO A 388 -3.54 31.54 5.91
N GLN A 389 -4.62 30.76 5.83
CA GLN A 389 -5.82 30.95 6.67
C GLN A 389 -6.08 29.77 7.62
N ARG A 390 -5.31 28.68 7.53
CA ARG A 390 -5.71 27.39 8.10
C ARG A 390 -4.52 26.59 8.60
N LYS A 391 -4.78 25.77 9.60
CA LYS A 391 -3.84 24.76 10.09
C LYS A 391 -4.58 23.45 10.35
N ILE A 392 -4.02 22.36 9.85
CA ILE A 392 -4.50 20.99 10.09
C ILE A 392 -3.37 20.22 10.77
N GLU A 393 -3.71 19.57 11.88
CA GLU A 393 -2.82 18.62 12.54
C GLU A 393 -3.25 17.19 12.20
N VAL A 394 -2.35 16.42 11.60
CA VAL A 394 -2.52 14.98 11.40
C VAL A 394 -2.01 14.25 12.65
N THR A 395 -2.87 13.45 13.25
CA THR A 395 -2.63 12.78 14.55
C THR A 395 -2.31 11.30 14.40
N GLU A 396 -2.73 10.72 13.29
CA GLU A 396 -2.59 9.31 12.98
C GLU A 396 -2.66 9.11 11.47
N VAL A 397 -1.93 8.12 10.98
CA VAL A 397 -1.98 7.66 9.59
C VAL A 397 -1.99 6.14 9.56
N SER A 398 -2.51 5.56 8.48
CA SER A 398 -2.49 4.12 8.24
C SER A 398 -2.48 3.83 6.75
N VAL A 399 -1.91 2.69 6.40
CA VAL A 399 -1.96 2.10 5.05
C VAL A 399 -2.22 0.60 5.18
N GLY A 400 -2.96 0.06 4.22
CA GLY A 400 -3.29 -1.35 4.13
C GLY A 400 -3.72 -1.74 2.73
N VAL A 401 -3.88 -3.05 2.52
CA VAL A 401 -4.39 -3.60 1.27
C VAL A 401 -5.55 -4.55 1.52
N GLU A 402 -6.48 -4.57 0.59
CA GLU A 402 -7.58 -5.51 0.58
C GLU A 402 -7.08 -6.95 0.48
N THR A 403 -7.42 -7.74 1.48
CA THR A 403 -6.92 -9.10 1.63
C THR A 403 -8.07 -10.07 1.44
N LEU A 404 -8.07 -10.82 0.34
CA LEU A 404 -9.11 -11.80 0.01
C LEU A 404 -8.65 -13.25 0.23
N THR A 405 -7.49 -13.42 0.84
CA THR A 405 -6.89 -14.72 1.13
C THR A 405 -6.68 -14.86 2.65
N ARG A 406 -6.16 -16.02 3.06
CA ARG A 406 -5.75 -16.29 4.44
C ARG A 406 -4.41 -15.66 4.81
N GLN A 407 -3.69 -15.08 3.86
CA GLN A 407 -2.43 -14.40 4.15
C GLN A 407 -2.74 -13.13 4.94
N MET A 408 -1.95 -12.82 5.96
CA MET A 408 -2.00 -11.54 6.64
C MET A 408 -0.86 -10.67 6.14
N TYR A 409 -1.04 -9.35 6.13
CA TYR A 409 0.05 -8.41 5.86
C TYR A 409 0.29 -7.51 7.06
N CYS A 410 1.47 -7.62 7.66
CA CYS A 410 1.95 -6.71 8.69
C CYS A 410 2.57 -5.48 8.00
N PHE A 411 1.84 -4.37 8.02
CA PHE A 411 2.36 -3.07 7.63
C PHE A 411 3.12 -2.43 8.78
N VAL A 412 4.26 -1.83 8.45
CA VAL A 412 5.17 -1.19 9.40
C VAL A 412 5.48 0.22 8.91
N TRP A 413 5.36 1.20 9.79
CA TRP A 413 5.78 2.58 9.53
C TRP A 413 6.12 3.28 10.85
N ILE A 414 6.77 4.43 10.76
CA ILE A 414 6.92 5.35 11.88
C ILE A 414 6.07 6.58 11.55
N PHE A 415 5.36 7.12 12.55
CA PHE A 415 4.68 8.41 12.46
C PHE A 415 4.65 9.09 13.83
N ARG A 416 5.08 10.35 13.89
CA ARG A 416 5.23 11.14 15.13
C ARG A 416 6.17 10.49 16.15
N GLY A 417 7.28 9.94 15.66
CA GLY A 417 8.27 9.20 16.44
C GLY A 417 7.72 7.91 17.05
N CYS A 418 6.59 7.41 16.59
CA CYS A 418 5.99 6.16 17.07
C CYS A 418 6.06 5.09 15.98
N LEU A 419 6.70 3.96 16.28
CA LEU A 419 6.62 2.76 15.46
C LEU A 419 5.20 2.19 15.52
N GLU A 420 4.65 1.90 14.37
CA GLU A 420 3.30 1.38 14.17
C GLU A 420 3.36 0.02 13.48
N LEU A 421 2.64 -0.95 14.05
CA LEU A 421 2.43 -2.27 13.47
C LEU A 421 0.95 -2.43 13.16
N SER A 422 0.61 -2.82 11.93
CA SER A 422 -0.78 -3.03 11.51
C SER A 422 -0.91 -4.30 10.70
N ALA A 423 -1.56 -5.32 11.27
CA ALA A 423 -1.90 -6.53 10.55
C ALA A 423 -3.25 -6.37 9.86
N VAL A 424 -3.27 -6.37 8.52
CA VAL A 424 -4.52 -6.47 7.74
C VAL A 424 -4.84 -7.93 7.47
N TYR A 425 -6.13 -8.26 7.54
CA TYR A 425 -6.64 -9.62 7.45
C TYR A 425 -8.07 -9.64 6.92
N ASN A 426 -8.50 -10.79 6.39
CA ASN A 426 -9.90 -11.00 6.01
C ASN A 426 -10.69 -11.53 7.21
N GLU A 427 -11.80 -10.88 7.55
CA GLU A 427 -12.64 -11.27 8.70
C GLU A 427 -13.35 -12.63 8.51
N ALA A 428 -13.39 -13.17 7.29
CA ALA A 428 -13.89 -14.51 7.05
C ALA A 428 -12.97 -15.62 7.61
N PHE A 429 -11.66 -15.33 7.74
CA PHE A 429 -10.64 -16.32 8.11
C PHE A 429 -10.08 -16.17 9.52
N TYR A 430 -10.11 -14.96 10.08
CA TYR A 430 -9.57 -14.67 11.41
C TYR A 430 -10.49 -13.74 12.19
N THR A 431 -10.55 -13.94 13.51
CA THR A 431 -11.24 -13.01 14.41
C THR A 431 -10.34 -11.83 14.74
N GLU A 432 -10.95 -10.71 15.12
CA GLU A 432 -10.19 -9.53 15.58
C GLU A 432 -9.28 -9.85 16.76
N SER A 433 -9.78 -10.59 17.76
CA SER A 433 -9.00 -10.97 18.93
C SER A 433 -7.74 -11.76 18.56
N PHE A 434 -7.86 -12.70 17.61
CA PHE A 434 -6.73 -13.47 17.13
C PHE A 434 -5.67 -12.58 16.48
N VAL A 435 -6.08 -11.65 15.62
CA VAL A 435 -5.12 -10.79 14.91
C VAL A 435 -4.53 -9.71 15.83
N GLN A 436 -5.27 -9.24 16.83
CA GLN A 436 -4.72 -8.42 17.92
C GLN A 436 -3.61 -9.17 18.66
N ASP A 437 -3.80 -10.46 18.95
CA ASP A 437 -2.77 -11.30 19.57
C ASP A 437 -1.57 -11.52 18.63
N VAL A 438 -1.80 -11.67 17.32
CA VAL A 438 -0.72 -11.71 16.33
C VAL A 438 0.18 -10.48 16.42
N VAL A 439 -0.41 -9.28 16.38
CA VAL A 439 0.36 -8.03 16.45
C VAL A 439 1.08 -7.88 17.79
N ARG A 440 0.45 -8.28 18.90
CA ARG A 440 1.08 -8.31 20.24
C ARG A 440 2.28 -9.26 20.28
N VAL A 441 2.18 -10.43 19.65
CA VAL A 441 3.29 -11.39 19.58
C VAL A 441 4.44 -10.83 18.75
N VAL A 442 4.18 -10.20 17.60
CA VAL A 442 5.23 -9.50 16.82
C VAL A 442 5.94 -8.47 17.68
N ALA A 443 5.19 -7.61 18.38
CA ALA A 443 5.75 -6.59 19.27
C ALA A 443 6.55 -7.18 20.44
N THR A 444 6.05 -8.27 21.04
CA THR A 444 6.68 -8.94 22.17
C THR A 444 8.00 -9.59 21.77
N VAL A 445 8.01 -10.29 20.62
CA VAL A 445 9.22 -10.90 20.07
C VAL A 445 10.24 -9.81 19.75
N LEU A 446 9.84 -8.74 19.05
CA LEU A 446 10.72 -7.63 18.71
C LEU A 446 11.44 -7.08 19.95
N ARG A 447 10.70 -6.76 21.01
CA ARG A 447 11.27 -6.23 22.25
C ARG A 447 12.19 -7.23 22.94
N ARG A 448 11.72 -8.48 23.11
CA ARG A 448 12.45 -9.54 23.81
C ARG A 448 13.80 -9.80 23.15
N GLU A 449 13.81 -9.97 21.82
CA GLU A 449 15.02 -10.31 21.07
C GLU A 449 16.00 -9.13 20.97
N LEU A 450 15.51 -7.90 21.12
CA LEU A 450 16.32 -6.69 21.27
C LEU A 450 16.79 -6.44 22.71
N GLY A 451 16.47 -7.32 23.66
CA GLY A 451 16.85 -7.17 25.08
C GLY A 451 16.08 -6.08 25.83
N LEU A 452 14.91 -5.67 25.32
CA LEU A 452 14.04 -4.67 25.93
C LEU A 452 12.99 -5.34 26.82
N SER A 453 12.69 -4.74 27.97
CA SER A 453 11.68 -5.23 28.91
C SER A 453 10.30 -5.36 28.25
N SER A 454 9.54 -6.41 28.58
CA SER A 454 8.11 -6.46 28.26
C SER A 454 7.38 -5.45 29.16
N ASN A 455 6.59 -4.55 28.57
CA ASN A 455 5.67 -3.70 29.33
C ASN A 455 4.37 -4.45 29.61
#